data_AF-A0A2A4JYQ6-F1
#
_entry.id   AF-A0A2A4JYQ6-F1
#
_cell.length_a   1.000
_cell.length_b   1.000
_cell.length_c   1.000
_cell.angle_alpha   90.00
_cell.angle_beta   90.00
_cell.angle_gamma   90.00
#
_symmetry.space_group_name_H-M   'P 1'
#
loop_
_entity.id
_entity.type
_entity.pdbx_description
1 polymer ?
#
loop_
_entity_poly.entity_id
_entity_poly.type
_entity_poly.pdbx_seq_one_letter_code
_entity_poly.pdbx_strand_id
1 'polypeptide(L)'
;MPVDLEFDYNEATAAMDKFSQDDINELRSWTQKLDKSKYVPKDLSDKQLVLFYNACYGEMDKTKACIEKYYSCRKNGPELFDNRILKTEELKQSAEVLEFSVLPGKSCQGYDIIYHRLHDTEPSRYNLEAGCKLLFMTVDLCLTKRGPQPGYMFLFDMRGVKFGHLTKVSLSCLRKFFQYVQEAMPVRMRAIHVLNTEPVLDKLMVLIRPFMDKKFFDMLKFHNKNEDLEKFYETVVPRSALPPDYGGTLPDTQTLHKKCMQQLQLLEPYFKAEEEQRIAALPDKKREKAMEKAFKNLDID
;
A
#
# COMPACT_ATOMS: atom_id res chain seq x y z
N MET A 1 15.68 15.80 -2.12
CA MET A 1 15.37 16.14 -0.70
C MET A 1 15.48 14.88 0.16
N PRO A 2 15.76 14.93 1.47
CA PRO A 2 15.76 13.71 2.27
C PRO A 2 14.37 13.08 2.32
N VAL A 3 14.30 11.76 2.35
CA VAL A 3 13.05 11.02 2.56
C VAL A 3 12.68 11.17 4.03
N ASP A 4 11.76 12.08 4.32
CA ASP A 4 11.34 12.38 5.69
C ASP A 4 10.02 11.65 6.04
N LEU A 5 10.07 10.88 7.12
CA LEU A 5 8.93 10.14 7.66
C LEU A 5 8.46 10.87 8.93
N GLU A 6 7.19 11.27 8.96
CA GLU A 6 6.66 12.22 9.96
C GLU A 6 6.50 11.64 11.37
N PHE A 7 6.41 10.31 11.51
CA PHE A 7 6.23 9.67 12.82
C PHE A 7 7.43 9.90 13.77
N ASP A 8 7.19 9.94 15.08
CA ASP A 8 8.24 10.00 16.09
C ASP A 8 8.94 8.65 16.22
N TYR A 9 10.26 8.62 16.06
CA TYR A 9 11.02 7.37 16.07
C TYR A 9 11.08 6.72 17.45
N ASN A 10 11.18 7.51 18.51
CA ASN A 10 11.32 7.00 19.88
C ASN A 10 9.98 6.44 20.37
N GLU A 11 8.88 7.15 20.13
CA GLU A 11 7.54 6.66 20.45
C GLU A 11 7.21 5.38 19.67
N ALA A 12 7.52 5.36 18.37
CA ALA A 12 7.27 4.20 17.53
C ALA A 12 8.04 2.96 17.98
N THR A 13 9.34 3.10 18.26
CA THR A 13 10.19 1.97 18.69
C THR A 13 9.86 1.48 20.09
N ALA A 14 9.45 2.36 21.00
CA ALA A 14 8.96 1.99 22.33
C ALA A 14 7.65 1.17 22.28
N ALA A 15 6.82 1.38 21.25
CA ALA A 15 5.57 0.64 21.07
C ALA A 15 5.73 -0.71 20.33
N MET A 16 6.93 -1.03 19.83
CA MET A 16 7.19 -2.27 19.11
C MET A 16 7.33 -3.46 20.07
N ASP A 17 6.82 -4.62 19.64
CA ASP A 17 6.96 -5.89 20.37
C ASP A 17 8.40 -6.43 20.37
N LYS A 18 9.16 -6.15 19.31
CA LYS A 18 10.58 -6.47 19.19
C LYS A 18 11.32 -5.32 18.55
N PHE A 19 12.31 -4.78 19.27
CA PHE A 19 13.18 -3.71 18.79
C PHE A 19 14.61 -3.88 19.32
N SER A 20 15.59 -3.58 18.47
CA SER A 20 17.01 -3.56 18.79
C SER A 20 17.67 -2.43 17.99
N GLN A 21 18.23 -1.44 18.66
CA GLN A 21 18.94 -0.36 17.98
C GLN A 21 20.23 -0.88 17.30
N ASP A 22 20.85 -1.93 17.84
CA ASP A 22 22.01 -2.58 17.24
C ASP A 22 21.65 -3.26 15.91
N ASP A 23 20.48 -3.88 15.82
CA ASP A 23 19.98 -4.48 14.57
C ASP A 23 19.76 -3.39 13.51
N ILE A 24 19.20 -2.24 13.89
CA ILE A 24 19.03 -1.08 12.98
C ILE A 24 20.40 -0.56 12.51
N ASN A 25 21.38 -0.45 13.42
CA ASN A 25 22.75 -0.05 13.08
C ASN A 25 23.43 -1.06 12.14
N GLU A 26 23.19 -2.37 12.32
CA GLU A 26 23.68 -3.42 11.42
C GLU A 26 23.02 -3.30 10.04
N LEU A 27 21.69 -3.12 9.97
CA LEU A 27 20.98 -2.92 8.71
C LEU A 27 21.52 -1.71 7.96
N ARG A 28 21.75 -0.59 8.65
CA ARG A 28 22.35 0.62 8.06
C ARG A 28 23.75 0.35 7.50
N SER A 29 24.57 -0.38 8.26
CA SER A 29 25.92 -0.76 7.82
C SER A 29 25.89 -1.73 6.63
N TRP A 30 24.89 -2.61 6.58
CA TRP A 30 24.66 -3.56 5.50
C TRP A 30 24.24 -2.86 4.20
N THR A 31 23.30 -1.90 4.24
CA THR A 31 22.86 -1.17 3.03
C THR A 31 24.01 -0.40 2.38
N GLN A 32 24.92 0.19 3.16
CA GLN A 32 26.11 0.90 2.64
C GLN A 32 27.06 -0.01 1.86
N LYS A 33 27.20 -1.27 2.29
CA LYS A 33 28.06 -2.29 1.69
C LYS A 33 27.40 -3.03 0.52
N LEU A 34 26.09 -2.86 0.34
CA LEU A 34 25.34 -3.57 -0.67
C LEU A 34 25.78 -3.18 -2.09
N ASP A 35 25.78 -4.17 -2.97
CA ASP A 35 26.09 -3.96 -4.38
C ASP A 35 24.96 -3.19 -5.11
N LYS A 36 25.33 -2.30 -6.05
CA LYS A 36 24.36 -1.47 -6.79
C LYS A 36 23.38 -2.29 -7.63
N SER A 37 23.68 -3.55 -7.96
CA SER A 37 22.76 -4.45 -8.67
C SER A 37 21.49 -4.76 -7.88
N LYS A 38 21.48 -4.51 -6.56
CA LYS A 38 20.30 -4.67 -5.70
C LYS A 38 19.35 -3.48 -5.74
N TYR A 39 19.76 -2.35 -6.30
CA TYR A 39 18.96 -1.12 -6.44
C TYR A 39 18.48 -0.51 -5.10
N VAL A 40 19.05 -0.95 -3.98
CA VAL A 40 18.73 -0.42 -2.64
C VAL A 40 19.56 0.86 -2.42
N PRO A 41 18.94 1.98 -2.00
CA PRO A 41 19.66 3.17 -1.60
C PRO A 41 20.61 2.90 -0.43
N LYS A 42 21.78 3.54 -0.45
CA LYS A 42 22.81 3.36 0.59
C LYS A 42 22.55 4.20 1.84
N ASP A 43 21.66 5.16 1.73
CA ASP A 43 21.36 6.24 2.67
C ASP A 43 19.98 6.06 3.33
N LEU A 44 19.52 4.82 3.51
CA LEU A 44 18.27 4.56 4.24
C LEU A 44 18.37 5.06 5.68
N SER A 45 17.39 5.88 6.07
CA SER A 45 17.27 6.39 7.44
C SER A 45 16.79 5.29 8.41
N ASP A 46 17.02 5.51 9.70
CA ASP A 46 16.53 4.62 10.76
C ASP A 46 15.02 4.46 10.73
N LYS A 47 14.30 5.55 10.45
CA LYS A 47 12.84 5.53 10.26
C LYS A 47 12.44 4.64 9.08
N GLN A 48 13.19 4.62 7.98
CA GLN A 48 12.90 3.70 6.87
C GLN A 48 13.22 2.25 7.27
N LEU A 49 14.38 2.01 7.88
CA LEU A 49 14.84 0.68 8.27
C LEU A 49 13.91 0.02 9.29
N VAL A 50 13.41 0.78 10.27
CA VAL A 50 12.53 0.24 11.31
C VAL A 50 11.17 -0.22 10.77
N LEU A 51 10.67 0.37 9.68
CA LEU A 51 9.45 -0.11 9.02
C LEU A 51 9.62 -1.55 8.50
N PHE A 52 10.73 -1.82 7.81
CA PHE A 52 11.04 -3.17 7.31
C PHE A 52 11.35 -4.14 8.45
N TYR A 53 12.09 -3.69 9.46
CA TYR A 53 12.41 -4.50 10.64
C TYR A 53 11.14 -4.92 11.37
N ASN A 54 10.22 -3.97 11.60
CA ASN A 54 8.92 -4.24 12.18
C ASN A 54 8.11 -5.22 11.31
N ALA A 55 7.97 -4.95 10.01
CA ALA A 55 7.21 -5.81 9.09
C ALA A 55 7.68 -7.27 9.08
N CYS A 56 8.97 -7.49 9.37
CA CYS A 56 9.60 -8.80 9.41
C CYS A 56 9.77 -9.35 10.84
N TYR A 57 9.03 -8.84 11.83
CA TYR A 57 9.06 -9.32 13.23
C TYR A 57 10.47 -9.29 13.85
N GLY A 58 11.28 -8.32 13.43
CA GLY A 58 12.67 -8.17 13.83
C GLY A 58 13.57 -9.34 13.44
N GLU A 59 13.23 -10.09 12.40
CA GLU A 59 14.07 -11.16 11.85
C GLU A 59 14.99 -10.59 10.76
N MET A 60 16.28 -10.47 11.07
CA MET A 60 17.26 -9.77 10.23
C MET A 60 17.34 -10.26 8.78
N ASP A 61 17.38 -11.57 8.55
CA ASP A 61 17.47 -12.11 7.19
C ASP A 61 16.21 -11.83 6.37
N LYS A 62 15.03 -11.91 7.02
CA LYS A 62 13.75 -11.55 6.39
C LYS A 62 13.70 -10.06 6.09
N THR A 63 14.19 -9.21 7.00
CA THR A 63 14.28 -7.76 6.81
C THR A 63 15.15 -7.40 5.61
N LYS A 64 16.36 -7.95 5.51
CA LYS A 64 17.28 -7.74 4.38
C LYS A 64 16.64 -8.18 3.05
N ALA A 65 16.02 -9.36 3.03
CA ALA A 65 15.33 -9.86 1.84
C ALA A 65 14.14 -8.98 1.44
N CYS A 66 13.34 -8.52 2.41
CA CYS A 66 12.21 -7.62 2.17
C CYS A 66 12.66 -6.29 1.57
N ILE A 67 13.74 -5.68 2.10
CA ILE A 67 14.34 -4.44 1.57
C ILE A 67 14.75 -4.64 0.10
N GLU A 68 15.51 -5.69 -0.23
CA GLU A 68 15.92 -5.94 -1.62
C GLU A 68 14.71 -6.11 -2.56
N LYS A 69 13.69 -6.85 -2.12
CA LYS A 69 12.47 -7.07 -2.91
C LYS A 69 11.65 -5.79 -3.07
N TYR A 70 11.56 -4.94 -2.06
CA TYR A 70 10.90 -3.64 -2.12
C TYR A 70 11.48 -2.78 -3.23
N TYR A 71 12.79 -2.55 -3.22
CA TYR A 71 13.42 -1.70 -4.22
C TYR A 71 13.41 -2.34 -5.61
N SER A 72 13.55 -3.67 -5.71
CA SER A 72 13.42 -4.40 -6.97
C SER A 72 12.01 -4.29 -7.57
N CYS A 73 10.97 -4.49 -6.76
CA CYS A 73 9.57 -4.36 -7.20
C CYS A 73 9.27 -2.94 -7.67
N ARG A 74 9.67 -1.93 -6.89
CA ARG A 74 9.45 -0.52 -7.26
C ARG A 74 10.17 -0.14 -8.55
N LYS A 75 11.40 -0.61 -8.74
CA LYS A 75 12.16 -0.40 -9.97
C LYS A 75 11.57 -1.13 -11.20
N ASN A 76 10.89 -2.26 -11.01
CA ASN A 76 10.31 -3.05 -12.09
C ASN A 76 8.82 -2.76 -12.36
N GLY A 77 8.16 -1.98 -11.50
CA GLY A 77 6.76 -1.58 -11.63
C GLY A 77 6.56 -0.07 -11.59
N PRO A 78 7.26 0.73 -12.43
CA PRO A 78 7.12 2.19 -12.42
C PRO A 78 5.67 2.66 -12.62
N GLU A 79 4.84 1.89 -13.32
CA GLU A 79 3.41 2.16 -13.47
C GLU A 79 2.64 2.15 -12.14
N LEU A 80 3.16 1.49 -11.09
CA LEU A 80 2.56 1.42 -9.76
C LEU A 80 3.22 2.37 -8.73
N PHE A 81 4.47 2.78 -8.96
CA PHE A 81 5.30 3.42 -7.93
C PHE A 81 5.92 4.76 -8.32
N ASP A 82 5.94 5.13 -9.61
CA ASP A 82 6.49 6.39 -10.11
C ASP A 82 5.36 7.38 -10.46
N ASN A 83 5.69 8.67 -10.53
CA ASN A 83 4.77 9.76 -10.88
C ASN A 83 3.51 9.79 -9.99
N ARG A 84 3.71 9.68 -8.67
CA ARG A 84 2.65 9.69 -7.65
C ARG A 84 2.15 11.12 -7.38
N ILE A 85 1.61 11.77 -8.40
CA ILE A 85 1.12 13.16 -8.39
C ILE A 85 -0.38 13.15 -8.64
N LEU A 86 -1.19 13.56 -7.66
CA LEU A 86 -2.65 13.38 -7.70
C LEU A 86 -3.33 14.20 -8.81
N LYS A 87 -2.70 15.29 -9.24
CA LYS A 87 -3.21 16.18 -10.29
C LYS A 87 -3.06 15.62 -11.70
N THR A 88 -2.27 14.56 -11.88
CA THR A 88 -2.18 13.89 -13.19
C THR A 88 -3.54 13.34 -13.60
N GLU A 89 -3.85 13.42 -14.89
CA GLU A 89 -5.17 13.03 -15.40
C GLU A 89 -5.53 11.57 -15.04
N GLU A 90 -4.55 10.66 -15.10
CA GLU A 90 -4.69 9.26 -14.71
C GLU A 90 -5.17 9.09 -13.25
N LEU A 91 -4.49 9.74 -12.31
CA LEU A 91 -4.81 9.63 -10.88
C LEU A 91 -6.06 10.42 -10.50
N LYS A 92 -6.28 11.57 -11.14
CA LYS A 92 -7.50 12.36 -10.96
C LYS A 92 -8.74 11.57 -11.37
N GLN A 93 -8.75 10.97 -12.56
CA GLN A 93 -9.85 10.12 -13.03
C GLN A 93 -10.07 8.93 -12.09
N SER A 94 -8.98 8.29 -11.64
CA SER A 94 -9.08 7.13 -10.76
C SER A 94 -9.58 7.48 -9.36
N ALA A 95 -9.25 8.68 -8.85
CA ALA A 95 -9.77 9.19 -7.59
C ALA A 95 -11.25 9.59 -7.66
N GLU A 96 -11.80 9.85 -8.85
CA GLU A 96 -13.25 10.02 -9.03
C GLU A 96 -14.00 8.69 -9.06
N VAL A 97 -13.35 7.63 -9.56
CA VAL A 97 -13.93 6.28 -9.67
C VAL A 97 -13.86 5.52 -8.36
N LEU A 98 -12.87 5.82 -7.51
CA LEU A 98 -12.55 5.08 -6.30
C LEU A 98 -12.76 5.93 -5.05
N GLU A 99 -13.30 5.31 -4.01
CA GLU A 99 -13.26 5.87 -2.66
C GLU A 99 -12.37 5.01 -1.79
N PHE A 100 -11.41 5.65 -1.13
CA PHE A 100 -10.41 4.98 -0.31
C PHE A 100 -9.97 5.88 0.83
N SER A 101 -9.59 5.28 1.95
CA SER A 101 -9.09 6.03 3.10
C SER A 101 -8.33 5.12 4.07
N VAL A 102 -7.53 5.75 4.92
CA VAL A 102 -7.11 5.14 6.19
C VAL A 102 -8.18 5.47 7.22
N LEU A 103 -8.88 4.47 7.75
CA LEU A 103 -9.92 4.74 8.73
C LEU A 103 -9.28 5.24 10.05
N PRO A 104 -9.92 6.19 10.75
CA PRO A 104 -9.46 6.68 12.05
C PRO A 104 -9.65 5.67 13.18
N GLY A 105 -10.55 4.70 13.02
CA GLY A 105 -10.73 3.59 13.95
C GLY A 105 -9.73 2.45 13.76
N LYS A 106 -9.74 1.49 14.69
CA LYS A 106 -8.91 0.27 14.67
C LYS A 106 -9.80 -0.97 14.60
N SER A 107 -9.23 -2.10 14.17
CA SER A 107 -9.86 -3.41 14.32
C SER A 107 -10.00 -3.80 15.81
N CYS A 108 -10.76 -4.86 16.13
CA CYS A 108 -10.88 -5.38 17.50
C CYS A 108 -9.51 -5.84 18.06
N GLN A 109 -8.54 -6.15 17.18
CA GLN A 109 -7.17 -6.52 17.55
C GLN A 109 -6.20 -5.32 17.54
N GLY A 110 -6.71 -4.09 17.39
CA GLY A 110 -5.88 -2.87 17.39
C GLY A 110 -5.17 -2.57 16.06
N TYR A 111 -5.56 -3.22 14.96
CA TYR A 111 -4.94 -3.00 13.65
C TYR A 111 -5.47 -1.75 12.97
N ASP A 112 -4.59 -1.10 12.23
CA ASP A 112 -5.00 -0.04 11.30
C ASP A 112 -5.84 -0.61 10.16
N ILE A 113 -6.83 0.15 9.72
CA ILE A 113 -7.75 -0.27 8.66
C ILE A 113 -7.53 0.61 7.43
N ILE A 114 -7.16 -0.02 6.32
CA ILE A 114 -7.08 0.62 5.00
C ILE A 114 -8.30 0.18 4.22
N TYR A 115 -9.16 1.13 3.86
CA TYR A 115 -10.44 0.90 3.22
C TYR A 115 -10.41 1.32 1.75
N HIS A 116 -11.04 0.54 0.87
CA HIS A 116 -11.11 0.83 -0.56
C HIS A 116 -12.38 0.27 -1.22
N ARG A 117 -13.04 1.05 -2.08
CA ARG A 117 -14.22 0.63 -2.85
C ARG A 117 -14.31 1.28 -4.23
N LEU A 118 -15.19 0.76 -5.08
CA LEU A 118 -15.69 1.47 -6.25
C LEU A 118 -16.77 2.47 -5.83
N HIS A 119 -16.61 3.73 -6.20
CA HIS A 119 -17.65 4.75 -6.12
C HIS A 119 -18.43 4.82 -7.43
N ASP A 120 -17.72 4.98 -8.54
CA ASP A 120 -18.27 4.79 -9.88
C ASP A 120 -18.11 3.32 -10.30
N THR A 121 -19.21 2.71 -10.73
CA THR A 121 -19.30 1.29 -11.09
C THR A 121 -19.29 1.06 -12.60
N GLU A 122 -19.01 2.10 -13.38
CA GLU A 122 -18.88 2.04 -14.83
C GLU A 122 -17.52 1.40 -15.21
N PRO A 123 -17.49 0.16 -15.73
CA PRO A 123 -16.24 -0.55 -15.94
C PRO A 123 -15.28 0.11 -16.93
N SER A 124 -15.81 0.90 -17.87
CA SER A 124 -14.98 1.61 -18.84
C SER A 124 -14.11 2.70 -18.23
N ARG A 125 -14.49 3.25 -17.06
CA ARG A 125 -13.75 4.28 -16.32
C ARG A 125 -12.70 3.71 -15.37
N TYR A 126 -12.77 2.42 -15.04
CA TYR A 126 -11.86 1.81 -14.07
C TYR A 126 -10.48 1.49 -14.68
N ASN A 127 -9.42 1.90 -13.97
CA ASN A 127 -8.03 1.57 -14.27
C ASN A 127 -7.39 0.85 -13.07
N LEU A 128 -6.98 -0.40 -13.27
CA LEU A 128 -6.36 -1.21 -12.23
C LEU A 128 -4.99 -0.68 -11.78
N GLU A 129 -4.14 -0.23 -12.70
CA GLU A 129 -2.78 0.24 -12.38
C GLU A 129 -2.83 1.50 -11.52
N ALA A 130 -3.67 2.46 -11.92
CA ALA A 130 -3.92 3.67 -11.15
C ALA A 130 -4.59 3.39 -9.80
N GLY A 131 -5.53 2.44 -9.73
CA GLY A 131 -6.13 2.00 -8.46
C GLY A 131 -5.11 1.36 -7.51
N CYS A 132 -4.23 0.49 -8.01
CA CYS A 132 -3.13 -0.08 -7.24
C CYS A 132 -2.15 1.01 -6.77
N LYS A 133 -1.84 1.99 -7.62
CA LYS A 133 -1.00 3.14 -7.27
C LYS A 133 -1.61 3.94 -6.10
N LEU A 134 -2.90 4.26 -6.16
CA LEU A 134 -3.61 4.97 -5.08
C LEU A 134 -3.66 4.16 -3.77
N LEU A 135 -3.83 2.83 -3.86
CA LEU A 135 -3.75 1.96 -2.70
C LEU A 135 -2.35 2.00 -2.06
N PHE A 136 -1.29 1.90 -2.85
CA PHE A 136 0.08 1.95 -2.33
C PHE A 136 0.46 3.33 -1.80
N MET A 137 -0.02 4.41 -2.43
CA MET A 137 0.09 5.76 -1.87
C MET A 137 -0.61 5.87 -0.51
N THR A 138 -1.76 5.23 -0.33
CA THR A 138 -2.49 5.18 0.95
C THR A 138 -1.73 4.38 2.01
N VAL A 139 -1.07 3.28 1.63
CA VAL A 139 -0.17 2.54 2.51
C VAL A 139 1.03 3.40 2.92
N ASP A 140 1.65 4.09 1.97
CA ASP A 140 2.78 4.99 2.23
C ASP A 140 2.35 6.12 3.18
N LEU A 141 1.13 6.66 3.05
CA LEU A 141 0.56 7.62 4.00
C LEU A 141 0.50 7.06 5.43
N CYS A 142 0.05 5.82 5.61
CA CYS A 142 0.07 5.16 6.91
C CYS A 142 1.49 5.07 7.48
N LEU A 143 2.43 4.59 6.67
CA LEU A 143 3.81 4.38 7.09
C LEU A 143 4.50 5.70 7.46
N THR A 144 4.26 6.77 6.70
CA THR A 144 4.82 8.09 6.98
C THR A 144 4.24 8.71 8.24
N LYS A 145 2.92 8.65 8.42
CA LYS A 145 2.24 9.34 9.54
C LYS A 145 2.26 8.54 10.85
N ARG A 146 2.10 7.22 10.77
CA ARG A 146 1.89 6.33 11.93
C ARG A 146 3.09 5.44 12.24
N GLY A 147 4.06 5.34 11.34
CA GLY A 147 5.24 4.50 11.53
C GLY A 147 4.92 3.00 11.63
N PRO A 148 5.80 2.22 12.26
CA PRO A 148 5.56 0.82 12.62
C PRO A 148 4.24 0.62 13.37
N GLN A 149 3.41 -0.31 12.91
CA GLN A 149 2.16 -0.68 13.59
C GLN A 149 2.12 -2.19 13.88
N PRO A 150 1.36 -2.63 14.92
CA PRO A 150 1.21 -4.05 15.27
C PRO A 150 0.61 -4.91 14.15
N GLY A 151 -0.19 -4.27 13.28
CA GLY A 151 -0.82 -4.90 12.14
C GLY A 151 -1.69 -3.95 11.32
N TYR A 152 -1.93 -4.35 10.08
CA TYR A 152 -2.87 -3.71 9.15
C TYR A 152 -3.91 -4.73 8.69
N MET A 153 -5.16 -4.27 8.62
CA MET A 153 -6.26 -4.98 7.99
C MET A 153 -6.70 -4.19 6.76
N PHE A 154 -6.74 -4.85 5.61
CA PHE A 154 -7.27 -4.26 4.39
C PHE A 154 -8.75 -4.61 4.28
N LEU A 155 -9.59 -3.61 4.04
CA LEU A 155 -11.02 -3.76 3.91
C LEU A 155 -11.45 -3.28 2.52
N PHE A 156 -11.82 -4.23 1.66
CA PHE A 156 -12.32 -3.96 0.33
C PHE A 156 -13.84 -4.10 0.30
N ASP A 157 -14.52 -3.20 -0.39
CA ASP A 157 -15.95 -3.37 -0.71
C ASP A 157 -16.10 -3.69 -2.19
N MET A 158 -16.66 -4.86 -2.50
CA MET A 158 -16.92 -5.32 -3.86
C MET A 158 -18.28 -4.86 -4.42
N ARG A 159 -19.06 -4.07 -3.68
CA ARG A 159 -20.32 -3.51 -4.19
C ARG A 159 -20.07 -2.78 -5.51
N GLY A 160 -20.84 -3.15 -6.53
CA GLY A 160 -20.72 -2.54 -7.86
C GLY A 160 -19.63 -3.12 -8.76
N VAL A 161 -18.80 -4.05 -8.28
CA VAL A 161 -17.89 -4.81 -9.14
C VAL A 161 -18.72 -5.68 -10.10
N LYS A 162 -18.38 -5.61 -11.39
CA LYS A 162 -19.07 -6.26 -12.51
C LYS A 162 -18.07 -7.02 -13.37
N PHE A 163 -18.53 -7.97 -14.17
CA PHE A 163 -17.68 -8.72 -15.11
C PHE A 163 -16.87 -7.80 -16.05
N GLY A 164 -17.44 -6.67 -16.47
CA GLY A 164 -16.73 -5.68 -17.29
C GLY A 164 -15.47 -5.11 -16.62
N HIS A 165 -15.36 -5.11 -15.29
CA HIS A 165 -14.14 -4.67 -14.62
C HIS A 165 -13.02 -5.69 -14.76
N LEU A 166 -13.36 -7.00 -14.80
CA LEU A 166 -12.39 -8.08 -14.97
C LEU A 166 -11.70 -8.01 -16.34
N THR A 167 -12.37 -7.47 -17.37
CA THR A 167 -11.77 -7.30 -18.70
C THR A 167 -10.74 -6.17 -18.75
N LYS A 168 -10.70 -5.30 -17.73
CA LYS A 168 -9.70 -4.23 -17.57
C LYS A 168 -8.46 -4.68 -16.80
N VAL A 169 -8.44 -5.92 -16.31
CA VAL A 169 -7.36 -6.43 -15.47
C VAL A 169 -6.15 -6.81 -16.31
N SER A 170 -5.02 -6.15 -16.04
CA SER A 170 -3.71 -6.49 -16.60
C SER A 170 -3.06 -7.62 -15.78
N LEU A 171 -2.81 -8.78 -16.39
CA LEU A 171 -2.10 -9.90 -15.74
C LEU A 171 -0.67 -9.53 -15.32
N SER A 172 -0.03 -8.64 -16.07
CA SER A 172 1.30 -8.11 -15.72
C SER A 172 1.23 -7.28 -14.43
N CYS A 173 0.23 -6.39 -14.35
CA CYS A 173 -0.04 -5.59 -13.15
C CYS A 173 -0.35 -6.50 -11.95
N LEU A 174 -1.23 -7.50 -12.09
CA LEU A 174 -1.54 -8.45 -11.02
C LEU A 174 -0.29 -9.16 -10.49
N ARG A 175 0.57 -9.67 -11.38
CA ARG A 175 1.80 -10.34 -10.96
C ARG A 175 2.67 -9.43 -10.10
N LYS A 176 2.86 -8.18 -10.53
CA LYS A 176 3.65 -7.18 -9.79
C LYS A 176 2.99 -6.79 -8.47
N PHE A 177 1.67 -6.63 -8.47
CA PHE A 177 0.87 -6.36 -7.28
C PHE A 177 1.07 -7.46 -6.22
N PHE A 178 0.82 -8.72 -6.58
CA PHE A 178 0.94 -9.85 -5.65
C PHE A 178 2.36 -10.07 -5.16
N GLN A 179 3.36 -9.94 -6.05
CA GLN A 179 4.77 -9.99 -5.65
C GLN A 179 5.08 -8.92 -4.58
N TYR A 180 4.61 -7.69 -4.78
CA TYR A 180 4.86 -6.60 -3.85
C TYR A 180 4.17 -6.83 -2.49
N VAL A 181 2.86 -7.09 -2.49
CA VAL A 181 2.10 -7.18 -1.24
C VAL A 181 2.45 -8.41 -0.39
N GLN A 182 2.98 -9.48 -1.01
CA GLN A 182 3.37 -10.70 -0.30
C GLN A 182 4.79 -10.67 0.25
N GLU A 183 5.73 -10.04 -0.48
CA GLU A 183 7.16 -10.23 -0.22
C GLU A 183 7.94 -8.95 0.08
N ALA A 184 7.36 -7.78 -0.20
CA ALA A 184 8.11 -6.53 -0.29
C ALA A 184 7.49 -5.35 0.47
N MET A 185 6.17 -5.34 0.67
CA MET A 185 5.48 -4.24 1.33
C MET A 185 5.86 -4.19 2.83
N PRO A 186 6.36 -3.05 3.36
CA PRO A 186 6.88 -2.94 4.72
C PRO A 186 5.76 -2.77 5.76
N VAL A 187 4.75 -3.64 5.73
CA VAL A 187 3.63 -3.66 6.67
C VAL A 187 3.44 -5.06 7.24
N ARG A 188 2.99 -5.15 8.50
CA ARG A 188 2.44 -6.39 9.06
C ARG A 188 1.00 -6.58 8.57
N MET A 189 0.82 -7.13 7.39
CA MET A 189 -0.51 -7.50 6.91
C MET A 189 -1.08 -8.64 7.76
N ARG A 190 -2.24 -8.42 8.39
CA ARG A 190 -2.88 -9.37 9.31
C ARG A 190 -4.11 -10.04 8.72
N ALA A 191 -4.92 -9.29 7.98
CA ALA A 191 -6.12 -9.81 7.35
C ALA A 191 -6.53 -8.95 6.15
N ILE A 192 -7.22 -9.57 5.21
CA ILE A 192 -7.88 -8.89 4.10
C ILE A 192 -9.34 -9.32 4.13
N HIS A 193 -10.23 -8.37 4.37
CA HIS A 193 -11.67 -8.58 4.36
C HIS A 193 -12.26 -7.97 3.10
N VAL A 194 -13.08 -8.75 2.41
CA VAL A 194 -13.75 -8.34 1.18
C VAL A 194 -15.25 -8.42 1.43
N LEU A 195 -15.90 -7.27 1.56
CA LEU A 195 -17.32 -7.13 1.85
C LEU A 195 -18.16 -7.08 0.57
N ASN A 196 -19.46 -7.34 0.72
CA ASN A 196 -20.45 -7.27 -0.35
C ASN A 196 -20.06 -8.08 -1.59
N THR A 197 -19.52 -9.28 -1.40
CA THR A 197 -19.12 -10.14 -2.52
C THR A 197 -20.34 -10.63 -3.29
N GLU A 198 -20.22 -10.66 -4.61
CA GLU A 198 -21.21 -11.12 -5.58
C GLU A 198 -20.66 -12.32 -6.38
N PRO A 199 -21.47 -13.07 -7.15
CA PRO A 199 -21.01 -14.21 -7.94
C PRO A 199 -19.86 -13.92 -8.94
N VAL A 200 -19.64 -12.65 -9.29
CA VAL A 200 -18.47 -12.22 -10.07
C VAL A 200 -17.14 -12.54 -9.37
N LEU A 201 -17.14 -12.66 -8.04
CA LEU A 201 -15.97 -13.05 -7.24
C LEU A 201 -15.35 -14.34 -7.73
N ASP A 202 -16.14 -15.36 -8.07
CA ASP A 202 -15.60 -16.66 -8.51
C ASP A 202 -14.73 -16.51 -9.76
N LYS A 203 -15.15 -15.64 -10.70
CA LYS A 203 -14.39 -15.33 -11.91
C LYS A 203 -13.15 -14.52 -11.61
N LEU A 204 -13.23 -13.57 -10.67
CA LEU A 204 -12.07 -12.82 -10.20
C LEU A 204 -11.05 -13.75 -9.54
N MET A 205 -11.49 -14.69 -8.70
CA MET A 205 -10.63 -15.65 -8.02
C MET A 205 -9.90 -16.56 -8.99
N VAL A 206 -10.54 -17.01 -10.09
CA VAL A 206 -9.85 -17.76 -11.15
C VAL A 206 -8.69 -16.94 -11.74
N LEU A 207 -8.87 -15.63 -11.89
CA LEU A 207 -7.86 -14.73 -12.45
C LEU A 207 -6.70 -14.46 -11.49
N ILE A 208 -6.96 -14.25 -10.20
CA ILE A 208 -5.95 -13.82 -9.23
C ILE A 208 -5.27 -14.98 -8.47
N ARG A 209 -5.94 -16.13 -8.31
CA ARG A 209 -5.42 -17.27 -7.54
C ARG A 209 -4.03 -17.76 -7.97
N PRO A 210 -3.66 -17.78 -9.26
CA PRO A 210 -2.32 -18.21 -9.69
C PRO A 210 -1.17 -17.36 -9.13
N PHE A 211 -1.45 -16.14 -8.66
CA PHE A 211 -0.44 -15.22 -8.13
C PHE A 211 -0.34 -15.24 -6.59
N MET A 212 -1.25 -15.95 -5.91
CA MET A 212 -1.31 -15.99 -4.46
C MET A 212 -0.60 -17.20 -3.89
N ASP A 213 0.25 -16.97 -2.89
CA ASP A 213 0.74 -18.06 -2.05
C ASP A 213 -0.34 -18.49 -1.03
N LYS A 214 -0.10 -19.64 -0.36
CA LYS A 214 -1.03 -20.16 0.64
C LYS A 214 -1.26 -19.19 1.80
N LYS A 215 -0.20 -18.52 2.27
CA LYS A 215 -0.27 -17.59 3.41
C LYS A 215 -1.14 -16.39 3.06
N PHE A 216 -1.00 -15.84 1.87
CA PHE A 216 -1.82 -14.74 1.38
C PHE A 216 -3.28 -15.16 1.19
N PHE A 217 -3.51 -16.32 0.59
CA PHE A 217 -4.87 -16.86 0.43
C PHE A 217 -5.56 -17.08 1.78
N ASP A 218 -4.86 -17.61 2.78
CA ASP A 218 -5.39 -17.86 4.12
C ASP A 218 -5.80 -16.55 4.85
N MET A 219 -5.20 -15.40 4.49
CA MET A 219 -5.55 -14.07 5.02
C MET A 219 -6.83 -13.48 4.41
N LEU A 220 -7.28 -13.96 3.25
CA LEU A 220 -8.50 -13.48 2.60
C LEU A 220 -9.74 -14.01 3.32
N LYS A 221 -10.67 -13.11 3.63
CA LYS A 221 -11.98 -13.40 4.21
C LYS A 221 -13.04 -12.68 3.37
N PHE A 222 -13.93 -13.46 2.79
CA PHE A 222 -15.00 -12.97 1.93
C PHE A 222 -16.31 -12.93 2.71
N HIS A 223 -17.05 -11.84 2.55
CA HIS A 223 -18.33 -11.63 3.21
C HIS A 223 -19.39 -11.31 2.16
N ASN A 224 -20.42 -12.14 2.09
CA ASN A 224 -21.48 -11.99 1.09
C ASN A 224 -22.31 -10.73 1.38
N LYS A 225 -22.88 -10.10 0.34
CA LYS A 225 -23.74 -8.92 0.49
C LYS A 225 -24.95 -9.12 1.42
N ASN A 226 -25.45 -10.36 1.52
CA ASN A 226 -26.60 -10.72 2.34
C ASN A 226 -26.18 -11.45 3.63
N GLU A 227 -24.88 -11.48 3.94
CA GLU A 227 -24.37 -12.11 5.15
C GLU A 227 -24.71 -11.28 6.38
N ASP A 228 -25.05 -11.95 7.48
CA ASP A 228 -25.15 -11.32 8.79
C ASP A 228 -23.73 -11.04 9.33
N LEU A 229 -23.42 -9.75 9.47
CA LEU A 229 -22.10 -9.28 9.88
C LEU A 229 -21.99 -9.03 11.39
N GLU A 230 -22.98 -9.35 12.23
CA GLU A 230 -22.89 -9.10 13.68
C GLU A 230 -21.62 -9.69 14.30
N LYS A 231 -21.31 -10.95 14.00
CA LYS A 231 -20.08 -11.59 14.50
C LYS A 231 -18.81 -10.93 13.95
N PHE A 232 -18.83 -10.47 12.70
CA PHE A 232 -17.71 -9.71 12.11
C PHE A 232 -17.50 -8.40 12.88
N TYR A 233 -18.58 -7.70 13.24
CA TYR A 233 -18.49 -6.47 14.01
C TYR A 233 -18.00 -6.68 15.44
N GLU A 234 -18.43 -7.77 16.09
CA GLU A 234 -18.00 -8.11 17.45
C GLU A 234 -16.54 -8.55 17.52
N THR A 235 -16.08 -9.35 16.56
CA THR A 235 -14.81 -10.08 16.68
C THR A 235 -13.68 -9.53 15.82
N VAL A 236 -14.00 -8.79 14.76
CA VAL A 236 -13.00 -8.32 13.78
C VAL A 236 -12.90 -6.81 13.76
N VAL A 237 -14.00 -6.08 13.56
CA VAL A 237 -13.99 -4.61 13.45
C VAL A 237 -15.19 -4.00 14.14
N PRO A 238 -15.02 -3.19 15.21
CA PRO A 238 -16.15 -2.56 15.86
C PRO A 238 -16.97 -1.76 14.84
N ARG A 239 -18.30 -1.90 14.87
CA ARG A 239 -19.17 -1.19 13.91
C ARG A 239 -18.92 0.33 13.93
N SER A 240 -18.65 0.91 15.09
CA SER A 240 -18.30 2.33 15.26
C SER A 240 -17.01 2.76 14.55
N ALA A 241 -16.12 1.82 14.21
CA ALA A 241 -14.90 2.06 13.45
C ALA A 241 -15.11 1.99 11.92
N LEU A 242 -16.37 1.94 11.46
CA LEU A 242 -16.74 1.93 10.04
C LEU A 242 -17.63 3.14 9.66
N PRO A 243 -17.73 3.46 8.36
CA PRO A 243 -18.69 4.45 7.84
C PRO A 243 -20.16 4.03 8.03
N PRO A 244 -21.11 4.97 7.86
CA PRO A 244 -22.55 4.71 7.97
C PRO A 244 -23.08 3.65 6.99
N ASP A 245 -22.41 3.46 5.85
CA ASP A 245 -22.73 2.40 4.86
C ASP A 245 -22.68 0.98 5.46
N TYR A 246 -22.04 0.82 6.62
CA TYR A 246 -21.94 -0.43 7.39
C TYR A 246 -22.57 -0.29 8.80
N GLY A 247 -23.44 0.71 8.99
CA GLY A 247 -24.09 1.00 10.27
C GLY A 247 -23.16 1.61 11.32
N GLY A 248 -21.98 2.10 10.92
CA GLY A 248 -21.00 2.70 11.81
C GLY A 248 -21.20 4.19 12.08
N THR A 249 -20.29 4.76 12.87
CA THR A 249 -20.38 6.14 13.38
C THR A 249 -19.27 7.06 12.87
N LEU A 250 -18.39 6.56 12.00
CA LEU A 250 -17.41 7.41 11.34
C LEU A 250 -18.09 8.40 10.38
N PRO A 251 -17.38 9.46 9.94
CA PRO A 251 -17.83 10.24 8.80
C PRO A 251 -18.13 9.35 7.59
N ASP A 252 -18.98 9.83 6.68
CA ASP A 252 -19.31 9.11 5.46
C ASP A 252 -18.06 8.86 4.59
N THR A 253 -18.16 7.83 3.75
CA THR A 253 -17.04 7.35 2.92
C THR A 253 -16.47 8.46 2.02
N GLN A 254 -17.31 9.35 1.49
CA GLN A 254 -16.86 10.44 0.63
C GLN A 254 -16.08 11.49 1.43
N THR A 255 -16.54 11.84 2.62
CA THR A 255 -15.82 12.73 3.54
C THR A 255 -14.46 12.15 3.94
N LEU A 256 -14.40 10.86 4.28
CA LEU A 256 -13.15 10.17 4.59
C LEU A 256 -12.19 10.14 3.39
N HIS A 257 -12.71 9.86 2.19
CA HIS A 257 -11.94 9.86 0.96
C HIS A 257 -11.37 11.26 0.64
N LYS A 258 -12.17 12.33 0.73
CA LYS A 258 -11.72 13.72 0.53
C LYS A 258 -10.59 14.07 1.51
N LYS A 259 -10.72 13.69 2.78
CA LYS A 259 -9.66 13.90 3.78
C LYS A 259 -8.40 13.12 3.43
N CYS A 260 -8.53 11.87 2.96
CA CYS A 260 -7.39 11.07 2.51
C CYS A 260 -6.69 11.71 1.31
N MET A 261 -7.44 12.21 0.33
CA MET A 261 -6.90 12.93 -0.83
C MET A 261 -6.11 14.16 -0.42
N GLN A 262 -6.61 14.96 0.52
CA GLN A 262 -5.88 16.11 1.07
C GLN A 262 -4.56 15.69 1.74
N GLN A 263 -4.56 14.60 2.51
CA GLN A 263 -3.35 14.08 3.15
C GLN A 263 -2.34 13.55 2.12
N LEU A 264 -2.80 12.86 1.08
CA LEU A 264 -1.95 12.40 -0.01
C LEU A 264 -1.34 13.56 -0.79
N GLN A 265 -2.10 14.64 -1.00
CA GLN A 265 -1.59 15.85 -1.65
C GLN A 265 -0.49 16.51 -0.81
N LEU A 266 -0.66 16.59 0.51
CA LEU A 266 0.37 17.09 1.42
C LEU A 266 1.62 16.20 1.43
N LEU A 267 1.49 14.94 1.03
CA LEU A 267 2.57 13.96 0.99
C LEU A 267 3.31 13.88 -0.36
N GLU A 268 2.89 14.67 -1.38
CA GLU A 268 3.58 14.72 -2.68
C GLU A 268 5.09 15.02 -2.58
N PRO A 269 5.57 15.93 -1.71
CA PRO A 269 7.01 16.14 -1.54
C PRO A 269 7.76 14.88 -1.08
N TYR A 270 7.16 14.07 -0.21
CA TYR A 270 7.71 12.77 0.20
C TYR A 270 7.74 11.79 -0.97
N PHE A 271 6.66 11.71 -1.76
CA PHE A 271 6.64 10.80 -2.92
C PHE A 271 7.73 11.13 -3.94
N LYS A 272 7.97 12.42 -4.17
CA LYS A 272 9.06 12.91 -5.02
C LYS A 272 10.43 12.55 -4.43
N ALA A 273 10.65 12.83 -3.14
CA ALA A 273 11.91 12.53 -2.48
C ALA A 273 12.23 11.02 -2.48
N GLU A 274 11.24 10.16 -2.25
CA GLU A 274 11.42 8.70 -2.27
C GLU A 274 11.73 8.20 -3.68
N GLU A 275 11.07 8.76 -4.71
CA GLU A 275 11.37 8.42 -6.11
C GLU A 275 12.78 8.87 -6.51
N GLU A 276 13.20 10.09 -6.14
CA GLU A 276 14.56 10.59 -6.33
C GLU A 276 15.61 9.68 -5.67
N GLN A 277 15.37 9.26 -4.42
CA GLN A 277 16.26 8.36 -3.69
C GLN A 277 16.40 7.00 -4.40
N ARG A 278 15.31 6.43 -4.91
CA ARG A 278 15.35 5.20 -5.70
C ARG A 278 16.10 5.36 -7.02
N ILE A 279 15.87 6.45 -7.74
CA ILE A 279 16.56 6.73 -9.01
C ILE A 279 18.07 6.88 -8.79
N ALA A 280 18.48 7.53 -7.71
CA ALA A 280 19.88 7.67 -7.34
C ALA A 280 20.58 6.33 -7.07
N ALA A 281 19.83 5.31 -6.62
CA ALA A 281 20.33 3.96 -6.38
C ALA A 281 20.51 3.13 -7.67
N LEU A 282 20.02 3.60 -8.82
CA LEU A 282 20.16 2.90 -10.10
C LEU A 282 21.60 2.96 -10.64
N PRO A 283 22.06 1.94 -11.40
CA PRO A 283 23.29 2.04 -12.19
C PRO A 283 23.24 3.20 -13.19
N ASP A 284 24.37 3.83 -13.48
CA ASP A 284 24.44 5.13 -14.21
C ASP A 284 23.63 5.14 -15.51
N LYS A 285 23.79 4.12 -16.38
CA LYS A 285 23.05 3.99 -17.66
C LYS A 285 21.53 3.88 -17.48
N LYS A 286 21.06 3.31 -16.36
CA LYS A 286 19.63 3.22 -16.04
C LYS A 286 19.13 4.51 -15.40
N ARG A 287 19.97 5.18 -14.62
CA ARG A 287 19.68 6.48 -14.01
C ARG A 287 19.47 7.56 -15.07
N GLU A 288 20.35 7.64 -16.07
CA GLU A 288 20.23 8.59 -17.19
C GLU A 288 18.86 8.47 -17.90
N LYS A 289 18.47 7.24 -18.27
CA LYS A 289 17.16 6.98 -18.89
C LYS A 289 15.97 7.35 -18.01
N ALA A 290 16.08 7.09 -16.69
CA ALA A 290 15.02 7.43 -15.74
C ALA A 290 14.87 8.96 -15.63
N MET A 291 16.00 9.67 -15.56
CA MET A 291 16.02 11.14 -15.54
C MET A 291 15.42 11.74 -16.83
N GLU A 292 15.82 11.25 -18.00
CA GLU A 292 15.24 11.68 -19.29
C GLU A 292 13.72 11.52 -19.34
N LYS A 293 13.19 10.43 -18.77
CA LYS A 293 11.73 10.20 -18.70
C LYS A 293 11.06 11.19 -17.74
N ALA A 294 11.67 11.49 -16.61
CA ALA A 294 11.15 12.45 -15.64
C ALA A 294 11.11 13.88 -16.22
N PHE A 295 12.14 14.30 -16.96
CA PHE A 295 12.17 15.63 -17.60
C PHE A 295 11.06 15.79 -18.65
N LYS A 296 10.81 14.77 -19.48
CA LYS A 296 9.73 14.80 -20.47
C LYS A 296 8.33 14.95 -19.87
N ASN A 297 8.14 14.52 -18.62
CA ASN A 297 6.86 14.69 -17.93
C ASN A 297 6.69 16.08 -17.32
N LEU A 298 7.78 16.84 -17.11
CA LEU A 298 7.74 18.22 -16.61
C LEU A 298 7.50 19.24 -17.72
N ASP A 299 7.87 18.92 -18.97
CA ASP A 299 7.69 19.81 -20.13
C ASP A 299 6.25 19.80 -20.71
N ILE A 300 5.32 19.07 -20.09
CA ILE A 300 3.91 18.96 -20.53
C ILE A 300 2.96 19.72 -19.57
N ASP A 301 3.49 20.46 -18.59
CA ASP A 301 2.70 21.36 -17.73
C ASP A 301 2.53 22.77 -18.34
#